data_AF-A0A965R9U4-F1
#
_entry.id   AF-A0A965R9U4-F1
#
_cell.length_a   1.000
_cell.length_b   1.000
_cell.length_c   1.000
_cell.angle_alpha   90.00
_cell.angle_beta   90.00
_cell.angle_gamma   90.00
#
_symmetry.space_group_name_H-M   'P 1'
#
loop_
_entity.id
_entity.type
_entity.pdbx_description
1 polymer ?
#
loop_
_entity_poly.entity_id
_entity_poly.type
_entity_poly.pdbx_seq_one_letter_code
_entity_poly.pdbx_strand_id
1 'polypeptide(L)' 'MLQKLLIHNYAIIDQLTLLPDAHLNTITGETGAGKSIVLGALSLILG' A
#
# COMPACT_ATOMS: atom_id res chain seq x y z
N MET A 1 10.31 -10.69 3.27
CA MET A 1 10.27 -9.50 2.41
C MET A 1 8.92 -9.47 1.72
N LEU A 2 8.26 -8.31 1.63
CA LEU A 2 6.96 -8.19 0.96
C LEU A 2 7.14 -8.47 -0.54
N GLN A 3 6.47 -9.49 -1.08
CA GLN A 3 6.61 -9.87 -2.49
C GLN A 3 5.57 -9.19 -3.40
N LYS A 4 4.35 -9.04 -2.89
CA LYS A 4 3.23 -8.46 -3.62
C LYS A 4 2.19 -7.96 -2.61
N LEU A 5 1.63 -6.79 -2.86
CA LEU A 5 0.48 -6.26 -2.15
C LEU A 5 -0.67 -6.09 -3.14
N LEU A 6 -1.79 -6.75 -2.84
CA LEU A 6 -3.04 -6.65 -3.58
C LEU A 6 -4.08 -6.02 -2.65
N ILE A 7 -4.64 -4.90 -3.07
CA ILE A 7 -5.71 -4.21 -2.34
C ILE A 7 -6.92 -4.14 -3.25
N HIS A 8 -8.07 -4.56 -2.72
CA HIS A 8 -9.36 -4.47 -3.39
C HIS A 8 -10.40 -3.92 -2.43
N ASN A 9 -11.22 -2.96 -2.89
CA ASN A 9 -12.34 -2.39 -2.14
C ASN A 9 -11.96 -1.94 -0.70
N TYR A 10 -10.87 -1.18 -0.56
CA TYR A 10 -10.36 -0.74 0.73
C TYR A 10 -10.18 0.78 0.77
N ALA A 11 -10.88 1.44 1.69
CA ALA A 11 -11.00 2.90 1.74
C ALA A 11 -11.43 3.46 0.37
N ILE A 12 -10.64 4.35 -0.25
CA ILE A 12 -10.90 4.93 -1.58
C ILE A 12 -10.23 4.13 -2.72
N ILE A 13 -9.59 2.99 -2.42
CA ILE A 13 -8.89 2.17 -3.40
C ILE A 13 -9.83 1.06 -3.89
N ASP A 14 -10.27 1.15 -5.15
CA ASP A 14 -11.01 0.07 -5.81
C ASP A 14 -10.11 -1.13 -6.08
N GLN A 15 -8.95 -0.89 -6.71
CA GLN A 15 -7.94 -1.91 -6.99
C GLN A 15 -6.53 -1.30 -7.01
N LEU A 16 -5.60 -1.92 -6.29
CA LEU A 16 -4.17 -1.62 -6.34
C LEU A 16 -3.35 -2.91 -6.38
N THR A 17 -2.36 -2.97 -7.27
CA THR A 17 -1.31 -3.98 -7.27
C THR A 17 0.03 -3.31 -7.11
N LEU A 18 0.78 -3.67 -6.07
CA LEU A 18 2.12 -3.17 -5.80
C LEU A 18 3.10 -4.34 -5.72
N LEU A 19 4.19 -4.24 -6.48
CA LEU A 19 5.32 -5.17 -6.46
C LEU A 19 6.52 -4.41 -5.90
N PRO A 20 6.87 -4.60 -4.62
CA PRO A 20 7.96 -3.85 -4.00
C PRO A 20 9.30 -4.23 -4.60
N ASP A 21 10.19 -3.25 -4.73
CA ASP A 21 11.62 -3.49 -4.98
C ASP A 21 12.26 -4.22 -3.79
N ALA A 22 13.36 -4.92 -4.04
CA ALA A 22 14.09 -5.66 -3.01
C ALA A 22 14.82 -4.76 -2.00
N HIS A 23 15.05 -3.50 -2.33
CA HIS A 23 15.81 -2.57 -1.50
C HIS A 23 14.88 -1.56 -0.82
N LEU A 24 14.96 -0.29 -1.23
CA LEU A 24 14.20 0.79 -0.65
C LEU A 24 13.00 1.11 -1.53
N ASN A 25 11.81 1.05 -0.94
CA ASN A 25 10.59 1.52 -1.57
C ASN A 25 10.17 2.83 -0.91
N THR A 26 9.89 3.85 -1.70
CA THR A 26 9.39 5.14 -1.21
C THR A 26 8.01 5.41 -1.78
N ILE A 27 7.05 5.73 -0.91
CA ILE A 27 5.70 6.12 -1.30
C ILE A 27 5.56 7.64 -1.11
N THR A 28 5.36 8.36 -2.20
CA THR A 28 5.22 9.83 -2.22
C THR A 28 3.83 10.26 -2.67
N GLY A 29 3.53 11.55 -2.53
CA GLY A 29 2.25 12.14 -2.90
C GLY A 29 1.87 13.27 -1.94
N GLU A 30 0.80 13.99 -2.25
CA GLU A 30 0.28 15.08 -1.41
C GLU A 30 -0.53 14.55 -0.21
N THR A 31 -0.93 15.44 0.70
CA THR A 31 -1.89 15.10 1.75
C THR A 31 -3.23 14.72 1.12
N GLY A 32 -3.83 13.62 1.56
CA GLY A 32 -5.07 13.11 0.97
C GLY A 32 -4.86 12.19 -0.25
N ALA A 33 -3.65 12.08 -0.81
CA ALA A 33 -3.36 11.18 -1.93
C ALA A 33 -3.41 9.66 -1.60
N GLY A 34 -3.86 9.28 -0.40
CA GLY A 34 -4.06 7.89 -0.02
C GLY A 34 -2.81 7.13 0.47
N LYS A 35 -1.68 7.80 0.71
CA LYS A 35 -0.45 7.14 1.23
C LYS A 35 -0.69 6.32 2.50
N SER A 36 -1.43 6.87 3.46
CA SER A 36 -1.74 6.19 4.73
C SER A 36 -2.64 4.96 4.56
N ILE A 37 -3.36 4.84 3.45
CA ILE A 37 -4.22 3.69 3.16
C ILE A 37 -3.35 2.48 2.84
N VAL A 38 -2.27 2.66 2.08
CA VAL A 38 -1.30 1.58 1.78
C VAL A 38 -0.65 1.10 3.08
N LEU A 39 -0.26 2.03 3.96
CA LEU A 39 0.29 1.67 5.28
C LEU A 39 -0.74 0.96 6.16
N GLY A 40 -1.99 1.43 6.19
CA GLY A 40 -3.07 0.79 6.95
C GLY A 40 -3.39 -0.62 6.46
N ALA A 41 -3.36 -0.85 5.15
CA ALA A 41 -3.53 -2.19 4.57
C ALA A 41 -2.38 -3.13 4.99
N LEU A 42 -1.14 -2.63 5.03
CA LEU A 42 0.00 -3.40 5.52
C LEU A 42 -0.14 -3.73 7.01
N SER A 43 -0.54 -2.78 7.85
CA SER A 43 -0.81 -3.02 9.27
C SER A 43 -1.89 -4.09 9.47
N LEU A 44 -3.00 -4.03 8.72
CA LEU A 44 -4.06 -5.04 8.80
C LEU A 44 -3.57 -6.47 8.52
N ILE A 45 -2.59 -6.65 7.63
CA ILE A 45 -2.04 -7.96 7.29
C ILE A 45 -1.03 -8.44 8.34
N LEU A 46 -0.30 -7.51 8.97
CA LEU A 46 0.76 -7.83 9.91
C LEU A 46 0.25 -7.98 11.36
N GLY A 47 -0.96 -7.51 11.67
CA GLY A 47 -1.52 -7.46 13.01
C GLY A 47 -1.04 -6.25 13.80
#